data_AF-A0A3N5QR57-F1
#
_entry.id   AF-A0A3N5QR57-F1
#
_cell.length_a   1.000
_cell.length_b   1.000
_cell.length_c   1.000
_cell.angle_alpha   90.00
_cell.angle_beta   90.00
_cell.angle_gamma   90.00
#
_symmetry.space_group_name_H-M   'P 1'
#
loop_
_entity.id
_entity.type
_entity.pdbx_description
1 polymer ?
#
loop_
_entity_poly.entity_id
_entity_poly.type
_entity_poly.pdbx_seq_one_letter_code
_entity_poly.pdbx_strand_id
1 'polypeptide(L)' 'LQHAGADDLVLIAGKGHETEQIIGAARTHFDDREVARECLSEIAGGELPADAEMPLWKPLRV' A
#
# COMPACT_ATOMS: atom_id res chain seq x y z
N LEU A 1 5.38 9.04 -3.58
CA LEU A 1 6.41 8.49 -4.50
C LEU A 1 7.12 9.57 -5.34
N GLN A 2 6.53 10.76 -5.54
CA GLN A 2 7.12 11.87 -6.31
C GLN A 2 8.53 12.36 -5.86
N HIS A 3 8.96 12.00 -4.65
CA HIS A 3 10.26 12.40 -4.08
C HIS A 3 11.20 11.21 -3.81
N ALA A 4 10.80 9.99 -4.21
CA ALA A 4 11.61 8.78 -4.03
C ALA A 4 12.27 8.41 -5.37
N GLY A 5 13.55 8.06 -5.34
CA GLY A 5 14.30 7.52 -6.46
C GLY A 5 14.09 6.02 -6.65
N ALA A 6 14.67 5.46 -7.72
CA ALA A 6 14.51 4.05 -8.09
C ALA A 6 15.04 3.06 -7.02
N ASP A 7 16.03 3.48 -6.22
CA ASP A 7 16.67 2.65 -5.19
C ASP A 7 16.22 3.00 -3.75
N ASP A 8 15.24 3.89 -3.61
CA ASP A 8 14.75 4.31 -2.29
C ASP A 8 13.68 3.34 -1.77
N LEU A 9 13.70 3.10 -0.46
CA LEU A 9 12.64 2.38 0.25
C LEU A 9 11.70 3.37 0.94
N VAL A 10 10.41 3.27 0.64
CA VAL A 10 9.36 4.03 1.31
C VAL A 10 8.60 3.13 2.27
N LEU A 11 8.58 3.50 3.56
CA LEU A 11 7.81 2.83 4.61
C LEU A 11 6.55 3.62 4.95
N ILE A 12 5.38 2.99 4.80
CA ILE A 12 4.10 3.52 5.29
C ILE A 12 3.84 2.89 6.66
N ALA A 13 3.62 3.71 7.68
CA ALA A 13 3.46 3.26 9.06
C ALA A 13 2.31 3.99 9.77
N GLY A 14 1.72 3.34 10.78
CA GLY A 14 0.73 3.95 11.68
C GLY A 14 -0.65 3.28 11.68
N LYS A 15 -1.13 2.77 10.55
CA LYS A 15 -2.46 2.14 10.41
C LYS A 15 -2.48 0.62 10.60
N GLY A 16 -1.36 -0.06 10.39
CA GLY A 16 -1.32 -1.52 10.45
C GLY A 16 -2.27 -2.19 9.45
N HIS A 17 -3.21 -3.01 9.93
CA HIS A 17 -4.19 -3.72 9.10
C HIS A 17 -5.55 -3.00 9.00
N GLU A 18 -5.65 -1.76 9.48
CA GLU A 18 -6.88 -0.96 9.43
C GLU A 18 -7.24 -0.61 7.98
N THR A 19 -8.51 -0.75 7.62
CA THR A 19 -9.06 -0.49 6.27
C THR A 19 -9.92 0.78 6.22
N GLU A 20 -9.99 1.51 7.33
CA GLU A 20 -10.79 2.72 7.48
C GLU A 20 -9.89 3.87 7.93
N GLN A 21 -10.24 5.08 7.55
CA GLN A 21 -9.70 6.30 8.12
C GLN A 21 -10.77 6.97 8.98
N ILE A 22 -10.40 7.35 10.19
CA ILE A 22 -11.21 8.21 11.05
C ILE A 22 -10.73 9.65 10.88
N ILE A 23 -11.64 10.55 10.49
CA ILE A 23 -11.39 12.00 10.44
C ILE A 23 -12.49 12.68 11.25
N GLY A 24 -12.13 13.15 12.44
CA GLY A 24 -13.10 13.64 13.42
C GLY A 24 -14.07 12.50 13.82
N ALA A 25 -15.35 12.65 13.49
CA ALA A 25 -16.37 11.65 13.76
C ALA A 25 -16.69 10.74 12.55
N ALA A 26 -16.16 11.05 11.36
CA ALA A 26 -16.43 10.28 10.15
C ALA A 26 -15.49 9.09 10.02
N ARG A 27 -16.02 7.97 9.52
CA ARG A 27 -15.27 6.78 9.07
C ARG A 27 -15.41 6.68 7.57
N THR A 28 -14.32 6.48 6.87
CA THR A 28 -14.29 6.36 5.41
C THR A 28 -13.31 5.28 5.01
N HIS A 29 -13.70 4.47 4.02
CA HIS A 29 -12.84 3.43 3.46
C HIS A 29 -11.51 4.01 3.01
N PHE A 30 -10.43 3.50 3.58
CA PHE A 30 -9.06 3.88 3.24
C PHE A 30 -8.09 2.83 3.76
N ASP A 31 -7.55 2.01 2.84
CA ASP A 31 -6.53 1.01 3.09
C ASP A 31 -5.20 1.43 2.42
N ASP A 32 -4.16 1.63 3.22
CA ASP A 32 -2.83 2.02 2.72
C ASP A 32 -2.29 1.05 1.67
N ARG A 33 -2.63 -0.25 1.78
CA ARG A 33 -2.15 -1.30 0.86
C ARG A 33 -2.78 -1.17 -0.52
N GLU A 34 -4.05 -0.78 -0.59
CA GLU A 34 -4.76 -0.54 -1.84
C GLU A 34 -4.16 0.68 -2.55
N VAL A 35 -4.09 1.80 -1.82
CA VAL A 35 -3.54 3.07 -2.34
C VAL A 35 -2.08 2.91 -2.77
N ALA A 36 -1.26 2.17 -2.00
CA ALA A 36 0.13 1.92 -2.36
C ALA A 36 0.27 1.12 -3.67
N ARG A 37 -0.59 0.11 -3.89
CA ARG A 37 -0.58 -0.65 -5.16
C ARG A 37 -1.00 0.20 -6.34
N GLU A 38 -2.03 1.03 -6.17
CA GLU A 38 -2.48 1.95 -7.23
C GLU A 38 -1.34 2.91 -7.62
N CYS A 39 -0.73 3.56 -6.62
CA CYS A 39 0.40 4.46 -6.82
C CYS A 39 1.60 3.78 -7.52
N LEU A 40 1.91 2.53 -7.16
CA LEU A 40 3.00 1.78 -7.80
C LEU A 40 2.65 1.37 -9.24
N SER A 41 1.40 0.99 -9.50
CA SER A 41 0.93 0.62 -10.84
C SER A 41 1.01 1.79 -11.81
N GLU A 42 0.65 3.00 -11.35
CA GLU A 42 0.80 4.24 -12.12
C GLU A 42 2.26 4.52 -12.50
N ILE A 43 3.20 4.24 -11.60
CA ILE A 43 4.64 4.46 -11.85
C ILE A 43 5.24 3.38 -12.76
N ALA A 44 4.81 2.13 -12.61
CA ALA A 44 5.28 1.02 -13.43
C ALA A 44 4.81 1.11 -14.90
N GLY A 45 3.87 2.00 -15.23
CA GLY A 45 3.38 2.22 -16.59
C GLY A 45 2.46 1.10 -17.10
N GLY A 46 1.91 0.26 -16.23
CA GLY A 46 1.05 -0.86 -16.60
C GLY A 46 0.58 -1.71 -15.42
N GLU A 47 -0.61 -2.30 -15.59
CA GLU A 47 -1.36 -3.10 -14.63
C GLU A 47 -0.52 -4.23 -14.02
N LEU A 48 -0.55 -4.35 -12.69
CA LEU A 48 -0.02 -5.53 -12.00
C LEU A 48 -0.74 -6.77 -12.59
N PRO A 49 -0.03 -7.87 -12.88
CA PRO A 49 -0.67 -9.08 -13.42
C PRO A 49 -1.81 -9.51 -12.49
N ALA A 50 -2.99 -9.75 -13.05
CA ALA A 50 -4.17 -10.15 -12.29
C ALA A 50 -3.98 -11.46 -11.50
N ASP A 51 -2.95 -12.23 -11.87
CA ASP A 51 -2.52 -13.51 -11.30
C ASP A 51 -1.17 -13.42 -10.58
N ALA A 52 -0.64 -12.22 -10.33
CA ALA A 52 0.50 -12.05 -9.44
C ALA A 52 0.04 -12.42 -8.02
N GLU A 53 0.07 -13.73 -7.72
CA GLU A 53 0.05 -14.24 -6.37
C GLU A 53 1.16 -13.49 -5.62
N MET A 54 0.73 -12.49 -4.85
CA MET A 54 1.60 -11.82 -3.90
C MET A 54 2.32 -12.94 -3.13
N PRO A 55 3.66 -12.96 -3.08
CA PRO A 55 4.32 -13.89 -2.19
C PRO A 55 3.71 -13.64 -0.82
N LEU A 56 3.10 -14.68 -0.25
CA LEU A 56 2.53 -14.69 1.09
C LEU A 56 3.59 -14.08 1.99
N TRP A 57 3.45 -12.79 2.30
CA TRP A 57 4.21 -12.18 3.38
C TRP A 57 3.67 -12.91 4.60
N LYS A 58 4.32 -14.02 4.94
CA LYS A 58 4.06 -14.66 6.22
C LYS A 58 4.41 -13.57 7.23
N PRO A 59 3.49 -13.21 8.15
CA PRO A 59 3.85 -12.28 9.19
C PRO A 59 5.13 -12.82 9.84
N LEU A 60 6.15 -11.97 9.99
CA LEU A 60 7.26 -12.29 10.86
C LEU A 60 6.63 -12.59 12.22
N ARG A 61 6.59 -13.88 12.57
CA ARG A 61 6.29 -14.30 13.93
C ARG A 61 7.47 -13.82 14.76
N VAL A 62 7.23 -12.71 15.47
CA VAL A 62 7.96 -12.37 16.68
C VAL A 62 7.41 -13.22 17.82
#